data_AF-A0A934J3S8-F1
#
_entry.id   AF-A0A934J3S8-F1
#
_cell.length_a   1.000
_cell.length_b   1.000
_cell.length_c   1.000
_cell.angle_alpha   90.00
_cell.angle_beta   90.00
_cell.angle_gamma   90.00
#
_symmetry.space_group_name_H-M   'P 1'
#
loop_
_entity.id
_entity.type
_entity.pdbx_description
1 polymer ?
#
loop_
_entity_poly.entity_id
_entity_poly.type
_entity_poly.pdbx_seq_one_letter_code
_entity_poly.pdbx_strand_id
1 'polypeptide(L)'
;MLETKRNFAADRAIIEAATEGPWTADGCYVEIPDDSYVGGRGPLAYGGVEGGPENATFIAAARTGWPAALDRIAELEAELSEVSAELATEISDYDRLQGILVDIVDKLQILAKKVNANGSEKVESTT
;
A
#
# COMPACT_ATOMS: atom_id res chain seq x y z
N MET A 1 1.07 18.46 13.85
CA MET A 1 0.62 17.19 14.44
C MET A 1 1.28 16.09 13.64
N LEU A 2 2.11 15.25 14.27
CA LEU A 2 2.62 14.05 13.61
C LEU A 2 1.43 13.10 13.48
N GLU A 3 0.90 12.92 12.27
CA GLU A 3 0.09 11.75 11.96
C GLU A 3 0.99 10.53 12.19
N THR A 4 0.87 9.90 13.35
CA THR A 4 1.45 8.59 13.57
C THR A 4 0.76 7.63 12.61
N LYS A 5 1.46 7.31 11.51
CA LYS A 5 1.05 6.28 10.56
C LYS A 5 0.71 5.03 11.35
N ARG A 6 -0.54 4.57 11.22
CA ARG A 6 -1.07 3.42 11.95
C ARG A 6 -0.27 2.16 11.59
N ASN A 7 0.03 1.32 12.57
CA ASN A 7 0.79 0.08 12.37
C ASN A 7 -0.16 -1.12 12.32
N PHE A 8 -0.52 -1.53 11.10
CA PHE A 8 -1.49 -2.61 10.88
C PHE A 8 -1.00 -3.98 11.34
N ALA A 9 0.32 -4.23 11.34
CA ALA A 9 0.87 -5.47 11.90
C ALA A 9 0.70 -5.52 13.42
N ALA A 10 0.87 -4.39 14.10
CA ALA A 10 0.59 -4.29 15.53
C ALA A 10 -0.91 -4.42 15.84
N ASP A 11 -1.78 -3.80 15.01
CA ASP A 11 -3.23 -3.96 15.13
C ASP A 11 -3.66 -5.44 14.94
N ARG A 12 -3.05 -6.14 13.98
CA ARG A 12 -3.29 -7.58 13.75
C ARG A 12 -2.90 -8.42 14.95
N ALA A 13 -1.73 -8.18 15.54
CA ALA A 13 -1.29 -8.91 16.72
C ALA A 13 -2.26 -8.74 17.91
N ILE A 14 -2.84 -7.55 18.08
CA ILE A 14 -3.88 -7.30 19.10
C ILE A 14 -5.14 -8.12 18.81
N ILE A 15 -5.56 -8.17 17.53
CA ILE A 15 -6.76 -8.89 17.12
C ILE A 15 -6.59 -10.40 17.31
N GLU A 16 -5.45 -10.96 16.90
CA GLU A 16 -5.11 -12.38 17.02
C GLU A 16 -4.91 -12.83 18.47
N ALA A 17 -4.42 -11.95 19.35
CA ALA A 17 -4.30 -12.24 20.77
C ALA A 17 -5.64 -12.19 21.51
N ALA A 18 -6.66 -11.54 20.94
CA ALA A 18 -7.99 -11.45 21.51
C ALA A 18 -8.86 -12.65 21.14
N THR A 19 -9.91 -12.91 21.94
CA THR A 19 -10.80 -14.06 21.73
C THR A 19 -11.41 -14.08 20.33
N GLU A 20 -11.38 -15.23 19.68
CA GLU A 20 -11.99 -15.44 18.37
C GLU A 20 -13.51 -15.31 18.44
N GLY A 21 -14.13 -14.82 17.36
CA GLY A 21 -15.59 -14.68 17.25
C GLY A 21 -16.30 -16.01 16.92
N PRO A 22 -17.58 -15.96 16.53
CA PRO A 22 -18.34 -14.77 16.14
C PRO A 22 -18.77 -13.92 17.33
N TRP A 23 -18.70 -12.60 17.19
CA TRP A 23 -19.11 -11.65 18.23
C TRP A 23 -20.51 -11.11 17.95
N THR A 24 -21.37 -11.08 18.96
CA THR A 24 -22.73 -10.54 18.90
C THR A 24 -22.95 -9.46 19.96
N ALA A 25 -23.97 -8.64 19.76
CA ALA A 25 -24.40 -7.64 20.74
C ALA A 25 -25.77 -8.04 21.31
N ASP A 26 -25.90 -7.99 22.64
CA ASP A 26 -27.18 -8.17 23.36
C ASP A 26 -27.39 -7.01 24.33
N GLY A 27 -28.31 -6.11 23.98
CA GLY A 27 -28.48 -4.83 24.69
C GLY A 27 -27.14 -4.09 24.75
N CYS A 28 -26.70 -3.73 25.96
CA CYS A 28 -25.43 -3.03 26.19
C CYS A 28 -24.23 -3.99 26.36
N TYR A 29 -24.32 -5.25 25.93
CA TYR A 29 -23.27 -6.25 26.13
C TYR A 29 -22.73 -6.75 24.80
N VAL A 30 -21.45 -7.13 24.78
CA VAL A 30 -20.80 -7.81 23.67
C VAL A 30 -20.41 -9.22 24.13
N GLU A 31 -20.79 -10.22 23.36
CA GLU A 31 -20.61 -11.61 23.74
C GLU A 31 -20.26 -12.49 22.53
N ILE A 32 -19.80 -13.70 22.82
CA ILE A 32 -19.68 -14.78 21.83
C ILE A 32 -20.83 -15.74 22.14
N PRO A 33 -21.71 -16.05 21.15
CA PRO A 33 -22.76 -17.03 21.35
C PRO A 33 -22.15 -18.37 21.77
N ASP A 34 -22.57 -18.87 22.94
CA ASP A 34 -22.31 -20.25 23.33
C ASP A 34 -23.61 -21.04 23.15
N ASP A 35 -23.62 -21.96 22.18
CA ASP A 35 -24.75 -22.85 21.89
C ASP A 35 -25.11 -23.77 23.08
N SER A 36 -24.26 -23.84 24.11
CA SER A 36 -24.39 -24.76 25.25
C SER A 36 -25.10 -24.17 26.47
N TYR A 37 -25.41 -22.86 26.50
CA TYR A 37 -25.80 -22.18 27.74
C TYR A 37 -27.30 -21.88 27.85
N VAL A 38 -28.03 -22.68 28.63
CA VAL A 38 -29.50 -22.57 28.85
C VAL A 38 -29.84 -21.57 29.98
N GLY A 39 -29.05 -20.53 30.16
CA GLY A 39 -29.13 -19.67 31.35
C GLY A 39 -28.82 -18.20 31.10
N GLY A 40 -29.67 -17.51 30.33
CA GLY A 40 -29.80 -16.03 30.29
C GLY A 40 -28.61 -15.18 29.84
N ARG A 41 -27.36 -15.62 29.98
CA ARG A 41 -26.11 -15.00 29.55
C ARG A 41 -25.04 -16.09 29.46
N GLY A 42 -24.42 -16.27 28.29
CA GLY A 42 -23.34 -17.25 28.10
C GLY A 42 -22.10 -16.96 28.97
N PRO A 43 -21.17 -17.93 29.12
CA PRO A 43 -20.00 -17.81 29.99
C PRO A 43 -18.98 -16.74 29.56
N LEU A 44 -19.16 -16.13 28.39
CA LEU A 44 -18.28 -15.10 27.80
C LEU A 44 -18.97 -13.74 27.60
N ALA A 45 -19.96 -13.40 28.43
CA ALA A 45 -20.56 -12.06 28.42
C ALA A 45 -19.52 -11.00 28.81
N TYR A 46 -18.87 -10.37 27.83
CA TYR A 46 -17.75 -9.48 28.06
C TYR A 46 -18.25 -8.05 28.22
N GLY A 47 -18.43 -7.64 29.48
CA GLY A 47 -18.51 -6.25 29.93
C GLY A 47 -19.73 -5.47 29.47
N GLY A 48 -20.35 -4.73 30.39
CA GLY A 48 -21.28 -3.68 30.00
C GLY A 48 -20.52 -2.62 29.19
N VAL A 49 -20.99 -2.33 27.99
CA VAL A 49 -20.44 -1.27 27.14
C VAL A 49 -21.06 0.05 27.56
N GLU A 50 -20.22 0.97 28.04
CA GLU A 50 -20.64 2.34 28.27
C GLU A 50 -21.11 2.98 26.96
N GLY A 51 -22.18 3.78 27.03
CA GLY A 51 -22.76 4.43 25.86
C GLY A 51 -23.86 3.63 25.15
N GLY A 52 -24.26 2.47 25.68
CA GLY A 52 -25.51 1.82 25.29
C GLY A 52 -25.38 0.76 24.18
N PRO A 53 -26.52 0.26 23.67
CA PRO A 53 -26.55 -0.85 22.72
C PRO A 53 -25.92 -0.53 21.37
N GLU A 54 -25.86 0.74 20.99
CA GLU A 54 -25.22 1.20 19.75
C GLU A 54 -23.72 0.91 19.77
N ASN A 55 -23.05 1.16 20.90
CA ASN A 55 -21.63 0.88 21.06
C ASN A 55 -21.34 -0.62 21.08
N ALA A 56 -22.19 -1.41 21.74
CA ALA A 56 -22.07 -2.86 21.72
C ALA A 56 -22.20 -3.42 20.30
N THR A 57 -23.18 -2.91 19.53
CA THR A 57 -23.37 -3.26 18.12
C THR A 57 -22.13 -2.91 17.28
N PHE A 58 -21.59 -1.70 17.47
CA PHE A 58 -20.38 -1.26 16.77
C PHE A 58 -19.19 -2.16 17.08
N ILE A 59 -18.94 -2.48 18.35
CA ILE A 59 -17.81 -3.32 18.77
C ILE A 59 -17.95 -4.74 18.21
N ALA A 60 -19.14 -5.36 18.26
CA ALA A 60 -19.37 -6.68 17.72
C ALA A 60 -19.14 -6.73 16.19
N ALA A 61 -19.66 -5.74 15.46
CA ALA A 61 -19.44 -5.61 14.02
C ALA A 61 -17.96 -5.37 13.68
N ALA A 62 -17.29 -4.51 14.45
CA ALA A 62 -15.87 -4.22 14.31
C ALA A 62 -15.01 -5.47 14.54
N ARG A 63 -15.24 -6.20 15.63
CA ARG A 63 -14.50 -7.44 15.92
C ARG A 63 -14.65 -8.51 14.84
N THR A 64 -15.81 -8.55 14.18
CA THR A 64 -16.07 -9.48 13.08
C THR A 64 -15.47 -9.00 11.76
N GLY A 65 -15.53 -7.69 11.46
CA GLY A 65 -15.12 -7.14 10.16
C GLY A 65 -13.67 -6.68 10.05
N TRP A 66 -13.04 -6.26 11.14
CA TRP A 66 -11.66 -5.73 11.14
C TRP A 66 -10.60 -6.74 10.66
N PRO A 67 -10.66 -8.04 11.00
CA PRO A 67 -9.70 -9.01 10.47
C PRO A 67 -9.65 -8.99 8.93
N ALA A 68 -10.82 -9.10 8.28
CA ALA A 68 -10.93 -9.06 6.82
C ALA A 68 -10.49 -7.71 6.22
N ALA A 69 -10.78 -6.60 6.90
CA ALA A 69 -10.29 -5.29 6.47
C ALA A 69 -8.76 -5.20 6.52
N LEU A 70 -8.11 -5.77 7.55
CA LEU A 70 -6.65 -5.85 7.64
C LEU A 70 -6.06 -6.79 6.60
N ASP A 71 -6.74 -7.90 6.26
CA ASP A 71 -6.32 -8.78 5.16
C ASP A 71 -6.30 -7.97 3.85
N ARG A 72 -7.37 -7.23 3.56
CA ARG A 72 -7.46 -6.41 2.35
C ARG A 72 -6.41 -5.30 2.31
N ILE A 73 -6.07 -4.70 3.45
CA ILE A 73 -4.99 -3.71 3.53
C ILE A 73 -3.65 -4.36 3.17
N ALA A 74 -3.33 -5.54 3.72
CA ALA A 74 -2.08 -6.24 3.42
C ALA A 74 -1.98 -6.62 1.93
N GLU A 75 -3.08 -7.07 1.33
CA GLU A 75 -3.15 -7.32 -0.12
C GLU A 75 -2.86 -6.05 -0.92
N LEU A 76 -3.52 -4.94 -0.59
CA LEU A 76 -3.31 -3.66 -1.27
C LEU A 76 -1.89 -3.13 -1.10
N GLU A 77 -1.25 -3.33 0.05
CA GLU A 77 0.15 -2.97 0.26
C GLU A 77 1.09 -3.81 -0.61
N ALA A 78 0.78 -5.10 -0.80
CA ALA A 78 1.53 -5.97 -1.70
C ALA A 78 1.34 -5.56 -3.18
N GLU A 79 0.11 -5.32 -3.62
CA GLU A 79 -0.21 -4.82 -4.97
C GLU A 79 0.50 -3.49 -5.25
N LEU A 80 0.47 -2.54 -4.30
CA LEU A 80 1.15 -1.26 -4.43
C LEU A 80 2.67 -1.44 -4.54
N SER A 81 3.24 -2.36 -3.75
CA SER A 81 4.68 -2.65 -3.80
C SER A 81 5.08 -3.19 -5.18
N GLU A 82 4.29 -4.08 -5.77
CA GLU A 82 4.54 -4.64 -7.11
C GLU A 82 4.51 -3.55 -8.18
N VAL A 83 3.42 -2.77 -8.23
CA VAL A 83 3.28 -1.66 -9.19
C VAL A 83 4.40 -0.64 -9.04
N SER A 84 4.82 -0.34 -7.80
CA SER A 84 5.91 0.59 -7.56
C SER A 84 7.27 0.08 -8.07
N ALA A 85 7.51 -1.23 -8.01
CA ALA A 85 8.73 -1.84 -8.50
C ALA A 85 8.76 -1.90 -10.04
N GLU A 86 7.62 -2.18 -10.66
CA GLU A 86 7.46 -2.11 -12.12
C GLU A 86 7.72 -0.70 -12.63
N LEU A 87 7.10 0.31 -12.01
CA LEU A 87 7.29 1.71 -12.38
C LEU A 87 8.75 2.16 -12.20
N ALA A 88 9.43 1.72 -11.14
CA ALA A 88 10.84 2.02 -10.93
C ALA A 88 11.73 1.44 -12.04
N THR A 89 11.38 0.25 -12.54
CA THR A 89 12.08 -0.38 -13.67
C THR A 89 11.87 0.41 -14.96
N GLU A 90 10.63 0.82 -15.24
CA GLU A 90 10.31 1.61 -16.42
C GLU A 90 10.99 2.98 -16.42
N ILE A 91 11.03 3.65 -15.26
CA ILE A 91 11.76 4.92 -15.10
C ILE A 91 13.26 4.71 -15.38
N SER A 92 13.87 3.64 -14.86
CA SER A 92 15.28 3.32 -15.11
C SER A 92 15.57 3.10 -16.60
N ASP A 93 14.67 2.44 -17.31
CA ASP A 93 14.79 2.24 -18.76
C ASP A 93 14.68 3.56 -19.53
N TYR A 94 13.77 4.44 -19.11
CA TYR A 94 13.64 5.77 -19.68
C TYR A 94 14.92 6.60 -19.49
N ASP A 95 15.49 6.63 -18.29
CA ASP A 95 16.74 7.33 -18.00
C ASP A 95 17.91 6.82 -18.85
N ARG A 96 17.97 5.49 -19.05
CA ARG A 96 18.97 4.86 -19.93
C ARG A 96 18.80 5.32 -21.38
N LEU A 97 17.56 5.33 -21.90
CA LEU A 97 17.27 5.76 -23.26
C LEU A 97 17.58 7.25 -23.46
N GLN A 98 17.28 8.09 -22.46
CA GLN A 98 17.68 9.50 -22.49
C GLN A 98 19.20 9.67 -22.57
N GLY A 99 19.96 8.92 -21.78
CA GLY A 99 21.43 8.95 -21.85
C GLY A 99 21.96 8.60 -23.24
N ILE A 100 21.43 7.54 -23.86
CA ILE A 100 21.80 7.14 -25.22
C ILE A 100 21.45 8.23 -26.23
N LEU A 101 20.29 8.87 -26.10
CA LEU A 101 19.88 9.94 -27.00
C LEU A 101 20.82 11.14 -26.92
N VAL A 102 21.20 11.54 -25.70
CA VAL A 102 22.18 12.62 -25.47
C VAL A 102 23.52 12.28 -26.15
N ASP A 103 24.04 11.08 -25.95
CA ASP A 103 25.28 10.61 -26.59
C ASP A 103 25.21 10.65 -28.13
N ILE A 104 24.07 10.27 -28.71
CA ILE A 104 23.86 10.31 -30.16
C ILE A 104 23.85 11.76 -30.65
N VAL A 105 23.15 12.65 -29.97
CA VAL A 105 23.09 14.08 -30.32
C VAL A 105 24.49 14.69 -30.29
N ASP A 106 25.29 14.42 -29.25
CA ASP A 106 26.66 14.92 -29.13
C ASP A 106 27.55 14.42 -30.28
N LYS A 107 27.46 13.12 -30.62
CA LYS A 107 28.20 12.55 -31.76
C LYS A 107 27.81 13.19 -33.09
N LEU A 108 26.51 13.43 -33.31
CA LEU A 108 26.02 14.09 -34.52
C LEU A 108 26.53 15.54 -34.62
N GLN A 109 26.57 16.28 -33.51
CA GLN A 109 27.13 17.62 -33.48
C GLN A 109 28.63 17.63 -33.80
N ILE A 110 29.39 16.67 -33.28
CA ILE A 110 30.83 16.51 -33.59
C ILE A 110 31.03 16.22 -35.08
N LEU A 111 30.24 15.31 -35.65
CA LEU A 111 30.32 14.96 -37.08
C LEU A 111 29.98 16.17 -37.96
N ALA A 112 28.92 16.91 -37.63
CA ALA A 112 28.53 18.12 -38.35
C ALA A 112 29.66 19.17 -38.38
N LYS A 113 30.34 19.38 -37.24
CA LYS A 113 31.50 20.29 -37.16
C LYS A 113 32.66 19.83 -38.05
N LYS A 114 32.97 18.53 -38.07
CA LYS A 114 34.03 17.96 -38.91
C LYS A 114 33.73 18.09 -40.40
N VAL A 115 32.48 17.85 -40.81
CA VAL A 115 32.04 18.00 -42.21
C VAL A 115 32.22 19.44 -42.67
N ASN A 116 31.82 20.41 -41.84
CA ASN A 116 31.99 21.84 -42.17
C ASN A 116 33.46 22.25 -42.32
N ALA A 117 34.35 21.76 -41.44
CA ALA A 117 35.79 22.06 -41.53
C ALA A 117 36.45 21.49 -42.80
N ASN A 118 36.12 20.26 -43.17
CA ASN A 118 36.68 19.63 -44.38
C ASN A 118 36.11 20.22 -45.68
N GLY A 119 34.91 20.81 -45.63
CA GLY A 119 34.31 21.52 -46.76
C GLY A 119 35.03 22.83 -47.09
N SER A 120 35.55 23.55 -46.08
CA SER A 120 36.30 24.80 -46.29
C SER A 120 37.69 24.59 -46.90
N GLU A 121 38.41 23.53 -46.53
CA GLU A 121 39.78 23.28 -47.05
C GLU A 121 39.80 22.88 -48.54
N LYS A 122 38.74 22.23 -49.05
CA LYS A 122 38.67 21.83 -50.46
C LYS A 122 38.41 22.98 -51.43
N VAL A 123 37.91 24.12 -50.96
CA VAL A 123 37.61 25.28 -51.83
C VAL A 123 38.87 26.11 -52.11
N GLU A 124 39.84 26.14 -51.19
CA GLU A 124 41.05 26.96 -51.33
C GLU A 124 42.15 26.32 -52.20
N SER A 125 42.11 25.00 -52.45
CA SER A 125 43.15 24.29 -53.22
C SER A 125 42.92 24.24 -54.75
N THR A 126 41.91 24.94 -55.29
CA THR A 126 41.53 24.86 -56.71
C THR A 126 41.71 26.16 -57.50
N THR A 127 42.47 27.12 -56.99
CA THR A 127 42.80 28.39 -57.67
C THR A 127 44.28 28.43 -58.01
#